data_AF-A0A1R4A4J3-F1
#
_entry.id   AF-A0A1R4A4J3-F1
#
_cell.length_a   1.000
_cell.length_b   1.000
_cell.length_c   1.000
_cell.angle_alpha   90.00
_cell.angle_beta   90.00
_cell.angle_gamma   90.00
#
_symmetry.space_group_name_H-M   'P 1'
#
loop_
_entity.id
_entity.type
_entity.pdbx_description
1 polymer ?
#
loop_
_entity_poly.entity_id
_entity_poly.type
_entity_poly.pdbx_seq_one_letter_code
_entity_poly.pdbx_strand_id
1 'polypeptide(L)'
;MKVARDVANQDPHSLSTVVRWVAYPLQGRVINSVVMSDKNCAREGYTLVDHLSVPGLSVIDDNGTKACDLFRKSEKEFQVILGKDPVLAGPWGKGSTVTAMAHCGHGKSNGDWRQDLNHKVTMVLPFGVCVVGGGNHSLSAGIANSEGRVVTKESIDIALLYDYVRYDGESFLRTSDDIVLRTPDDEEIGMLFEIGRLMKDLDVRYDALEGSADDNELNAGNALDWFYKVLINGEDTGQNLTESGLTRTLMQAGLQPGSDEWISVGCGNKPITRQSRSGEKQEIYFKNYHRRRTVDRFEDIIFEHAMLDPDAD
;
A
#
# COMPACT_ATOMS: atom_id res chain seq x y z
N MET A 1 -8.69 16.35 -6.47
CA MET A 1 -8.71 17.08 -5.17
C MET A 1 -10.07 17.14 -4.46
N LYS A 2 -11.21 17.38 -5.13
CA LYS A 2 -12.52 17.45 -4.46
C LYS A 2 -12.81 16.25 -3.56
N VAL A 3 -12.67 15.04 -4.08
CA VAL A 3 -12.86 13.78 -3.32
C VAL A 3 -11.96 13.70 -2.09
N ALA A 4 -10.68 14.07 -2.21
CA ALA A 4 -9.75 14.06 -1.07
C ALA A 4 -10.22 15.01 0.05
N ARG A 5 -10.69 16.21 -0.29
CA ARG A 5 -11.25 17.16 0.68
C ARG A 5 -12.56 16.64 1.30
N ASP A 6 -13.44 16.05 0.50
CA ASP A 6 -14.70 15.48 0.98
C ASP A 6 -14.47 14.29 1.94
N VAL A 7 -13.43 13.48 1.69
CA VAL A 7 -12.97 12.42 2.61
C VAL A 7 -12.38 13.04 3.87
N ALA A 8 -11.47 14.00 3.75
CA ALA A 8 -10.81 14.63 4.88
C ALA A 8 -11.78 15.34 5.85
N ASN A 9 -12.83 15.95 5.31
CA ASN A 9 -13.90 16.58 6.09
C ASN A 9 -14.72 15.56 6.91
N GLN A 10 -14.77 14.30 6.49
CA GLN A 10 -15.43 13.22 7.22
C GLN A 10 -14.46 12.51 8.18
N ASP A 11 -13.26 12.21 7.72
CA ASP A 11 -12.17 11.60 8.48
C ASP A 11 -10.82 11.89 7.78
N PRO A 12 -9.95 12.75 8.35
CA PRO A 12 -8.66 13.10 7.74
C PRO A 12 -7.69 11.90 7.68
N HIS A 13 -7.80 10.91 8.57
CA HIS A 13 -6.95 9.71 8.51
C HIS A 13 -7.29 8.81 7.32
N SER A 14 -8.51 8.92 6.79
CA SER A 14 -8.94 8.21 5.58
C SER A 14 -8.30 8.73 4.29
N LEU A 15 -7.51 9.82 4.35
CA LEU A 15 -6.71 10.29 3.20
C LEU A 15 -5.71 9.22 2.72
N SER A 16 -5.22 8.34 3.60
CA SER A 16 -4.37 7.20 3.21
C SER A 16 -5.08 6.24 2.23
N THR A 17 -6.40 6.11 2.32
CA THR A 17 -7.21 5.35 1.35
C THR A 17 -7.24 6.04 -0.01
N VAL A 18 -7.34 7.38 -0.02
CA VAL A 18 -7.30 8.16 -1.26
C VAL A 18 -5.92 8.08 -1.91
N VAL A 19 -4.85 8.13 -1.11
CA VAL A 19 -3.48 7.86 -1.58
C VAL A 19 -3.42 6.50 -2.29
N ARG A 20 -3.93 5.43 -1.69
CA ARG A 20 -3.95 4.09 -2.32
C ARG A 20 -4.70 4.10 -3.65
N TRP A 21 -5.85 4.74 -3.72
CA TRP A 21 -6.63 4.84 -4.97
C TRP A 21 -5.86 5.52 -6.09
N VAL A 22 -5.07 6.55 -5.77
CA VAL A 22 -4.24 7.26 -6.75
C VAL A 22 -2.96 6.47 -7.06
N ALA A 23 -2.35 5.84 -6.07
CA ALA A 23 -1.07 5.15 -6.24
C ALA A 23 -1.20 3.77 -6.90
N TYR A 24 -2.32 3.06 -6.77
CA TYR A 24 -2.49 1.71 -7.33
C TYR A 24 -2.45 1.66 -8.87
N PRO A 25 -3.11 2.57 -9.62
CA PRO A 25 -2.94 2.64 -11.07
C PRO A 25 -1.49 2.86 -11.47
N LEU A 26 -0.79 3.77 -10.80
CA LEU A 26 0.62 4.05 -11.00
C LEU A 26 1.48 2.80 -10.74
N GLN A 27 1.28 2.13 -9.60
CA GLN A 27 1.96 0.90 -9.23
C GLN A 27 1.73 -0.21 -10.27
N GLY A 28 0.49 -0.36 -10.74
CA GLY A 28 0.15 -1.30 -11.80
C GLY A 28 0.93 -1.04 -13.09
N ARG A 29 1.03 0.23 -13.53
CA ARG A 29 1.84 0.59 -14.71
C ARG A 29 3.33 0.33 -14.50
N VAL A 30 3.85 0.62 -13.31
CA VAL A 30 5.26 0.36 -12.97
C VAL A 30 5.58 -1.13 -13.05
N ILE A 31 4.78 -1.98 -12.40
CA ILE A 31 4.97 -3.44 -12.39
C ILE A 31 4.79 -4.03 -13.79
N ASN A 32 3.77 -3.60 -14.52
CA ASN A 32 3.45 -4.14 -15.84
C ASN A 32 4.38 -3.63 -16.94
N SER A 33 5.23 -2.63 -16.69
CA SER A 33 6.11 -2.04 -17.70
C SER A 33 7.02 -3.06 -18.38
N VAL A 34 7.48 -4.08 -17.65
CA VAL A 34 8.31 -5.16 -18.20
C VAL A 34 7.51 -6.20 -19.00
N VAL A 35 6.21 -6.35 -18.72
CA VAL A 35 5.32 -7.30 -19.41
C VAL A 35 4.82 -6.71 -20.71
N MET A 36 4.50 -5.42 -20.70
CA MET A 36 3.92 -4.68 -21.82
C MET A 36 4.96 -4.14 -22.81
N SER A 37 6.26 -4.33 -22.54
CA SER A 37 7.33 -3.85 -23.41
C SER A 37 7.72 -4.91 -24.45
N ASP A 38 7.76 -4.51 -25.72
CA ASP A 38 8.18 -5.35 -26.85
C ASP A 38 9.68 -5.71 -26.80
N LYS A 39 10.47 -4.88 -26.12
CA LYS A 39 11.89 -5.11 -25.87
C LYS A 39 12.04 -5.63 -24.43
N ASN A 40 13.09 -6.39 -24.13
CA ASN A 40 13.44 -6.77 -22.75
C ASN A 40 13.88 -5.56 -21.88
N CYS A 41 13.28 -4.39 -22.07
CA CYS A 41 13.46 -3.20 -21.28
C CYS A 41 12.21 -2.95 -20.44
N ALA A 42 12.41 -2.68 -19.16
CA ALA A 42 11.37 -2.13 -18.30
C ALA A 42 11.37 -0.61 -18.37
N ARG A 43 10.33 0.00 -17.82
CA ARG A 43 10.37 1.43 -17.48
C ARG A 43 11.46 1.66 -16.43
N GLU A 44 12.12 2.81 -16.49
CA GLU A 44 12.97 3.25 -15.39
C GLU A 44 12.14 3.29 -14.09
N GLY A 45 12.65 2.63 -13.04
CA GLY A 45 11.97 2.57 -11.76
C GLY A 45 11.92 3.93 -11.08
N TYR A 46 10.98 4.10 -10.15
CA TYR A 46 10.96 5.23 -9.24
C TYR A 46 12.08 5.02 -8.22
N THR A 47 13.25 5.61 -8.46
CA THR A 47 14.45 5.31 -7.65
C THR A 47 14.62 6.24 -6.45
N LEU A 48 13.97 7.41 -6.43
CA LEU A 48 14.11 8.45 -5.40
C LEU A 48 12.87 9.37 -5.31
N VAL A 49 12.84 10.20 -4.26
CA VAL A 49 11.85 11.28 -4.05
C VAL A 49 11.71 12.23 -5.23
N ASP A 50 12.80 12.43 -5.98
CA ASP A 50 12.82 13.25 -7.19
C ASP A 50 11.74 12.80 -8.18
N HIS A 51 11.48 11.49 -8.28
CA HIS A 51 10.44 10.97 -9.15
C HIS A 51 9.04 11.17 -8.59
N LEU A 52 8.87 11.28 -7.28
CA LEU A 52 7.59 11.54 -6.61
C LEU A 52 7.32 13.02 -6.31
N SER A 53 8.20 13.91 -6.75
CA SER A 53 8.07 15.36 -6.57
C SER A 53 8.81 16.11 -7.69
N VAL A 54 9.64 17.11 -7.34
CA VAL A 54 10.53 17.82 -8.26
C VAL A 54 11.95 17.26 -8.16
N PRO A 55 12.80 17.44 -9.19
CA PRO A 55 14.21 17.06 -9.12
C PRO A 55 14.89 17.71 -7.91
N GLY A 56 15.73 16.96 -7.20
CA GLY A 56 16.34 17.44 -5.96
C GLY A 56 17.18 18.70 -6.14
N LEU A 57 17.76 18.89 -7.34
CA LEU A 57 18.59 20.05 -7.66
C LEU A 57 17.80 21.29 -8.11
N SER A 58 16.46 21.20 -8.24
CA SER A 58 15.63 22.35 -8.60
C SER A 58 15.71 23.44 -7.53
N VAL A 59 15.91 24.68 -7.96
CA VAL A 59 15.93 25.86 -7.08
C VAL A 59 14.49 26.25 -6.75
N ILE A 60 14.16 26.27 -5.47
CA ILE A 60 12.77 26.39 -4.98
C ILE A 60 12.46 27.74 -4.33
N ASP A 61 13.44 28.61 -4.15
CA ASP A 61 13.26 29.97 -3.65
C ASP A 61 14.27 30.96 -4.26
N ASP A 62 14.14 32.23 -3.89
CA ASP A 62 15.01 33.31 -4.39
C ASP A 62 16.42 33.29 -3.77
N ASN A 63 16.60 32.54 -2.67
CA ASN A 63 17.89 32.38 -1.99
C ASN A 63 18.76 31.29 -2.61
N GLY A 64 18.24 30.56 -3.61
CA GLY A 64 18.95 29.47 -4.24
C GLY A 64 18.86 28.14 -3.48
N THR A 65 17.92 27.99 -2.54
CA THR A 65 17.68 26.72 -1.85
C THR A 65 17.24 25.67 -2.85
N LYS A 66 17.79 24.46 -2.76
CA LYS A 66 17.43 23.33 -3.62
C LYS A 66 16.38 22.46 -2.95
N ALA A 67 15.53 21.80 -3.74
CA ALA A 67 14.51 20.90 -3.21
C ALA A 67 15.09 19.82 -2.27
N CYS A 68 16.26 19.26 -2.61
CA CYS A 68 16.91 18.25 -1.79
C CYS A 68 17.35 18.74 -0.41
N ASP A 69 17.56 20.05 -0.24
CA ASP A 69 17.93 20.64 1.05
C ASP A 69 16.77 20.59 2.04
N LEU A 70 15.53 20.42 1.55
CA LEU A 70 14.32 20.31 2.35
C LEU A 70 13.88 18.86 2.63
N PHE A 71 14.56 17.87 2.03
CA PHE A 71 14.26 16.46 2.26
C PHE A 71 14.80 16.00 3.61
N ARG A 72 13.90 15.67 4.53
CA ARG A 72 14.29 15.16 5.85
C ARG A 72 14.41 13.64 5.80
N LYS A 73 15.64 13.16 5.69
CA LYS A 73 15.94 11.72 5.77
C LYS A 73 15.94 11.25 7.22
N SER A 74 15.41 10.06 7.46
CA SER A 74 15.43 9.39 8.75
C SER A 74 15.56 7.88 8.57
N GLU A 75 16.27 7.23 9.49
CA GLU A 75 16.34 5.76 9.57
C GLU A 75 15.08 5.15 10.22
N LYS A 76 14.01 5.94 10.36
CA LYS A 76 12.73 5.46 10.88
C LYS A 76 12.16 4.35 10.01
N GLU A 77 11.89 3.22 10.64
CA GLU A 77 11.36 2.03 10.00
C GLU A 77 9.82 2.05 9.97
N PHE A 78 9.27 1.61 8.85
CA PHE A 78 7.83 1.44 8.65
C PHE A 78 7.56 0.02 8.19
N GLN A 79 6.55 -0.60 8.79
CA GLN A 79 6.06 -1.89 8.32
C GLN A 79 5.09 -1.69 7.15
N VAL A 80 5.43 -2.22 5.98
CA VAL A 80 4.69 -2.07 4.73
C VAL A 80 4.15 -3.43 4.31
N ILE A 81 2.84 -3.53 4.14
CA ILE A 81 2.13 -4.74 3.73
C ILE A 81 1.98 -4.72 2.20
N LEU A 82 2.62 -5.66 1.50
CA LEU A 82 2.71 -5.61 0.03
C LEU A 82 1.36 -5.70 -0.69
N GLY A 83 0.35 -6.32 -0.06
CA GLY A 83 -1.02 -6.39 -0.59
C GLY A 83 -1.91 -5.17 -0.29
N LYS A 84 -1.40 -4.15 0.43
CA LYS A 84 -2.21 -3.01 0.92
C LYS A 84 -1.51 -1.66 0.72
N ASP A 85 -0.22 -1.60 0.96
CA ASP A 85 0.50 -0.35 1.01
C ASP A 85 1.16 -0.07 -0.35
N PRO A 86 1.13 1.17 -0.87
CA PRO A 86 1.70 1.45 -2.18
C PRO A 86 3.23 1.31 -2.19
N VAL A 87 3.72 0.42 -3.05
CA VAL A 87 5.14 0.13 -3.28
C VAL A 87 5.41 0.15 -4.77
N LEU A 88 6.16 1.15 -5.23
CA LEU A 88 6.53 1.31 -6.65
C LEU A 88 7.72 0.43 -7.01
N ALA A 89 7.51 -0.88 -6.98
CA ALA A 89 8.50 -1.88 -7.39
C ALA A 89 8.51 -2.01 -8.93
N GLY A 90 9.55 -1.50 -9.60
CA GLY A 90 9.74 -1.56 -11.04
C GLY A 90 10.67 -2.72 -11.45
N PRO A 91 10.14 -3.88 -11.89
CA PRO A 91 10.96 -5.02 -12.27
C PRO A 91 11.73 -4.69 -13.55
N TRP A 92 13.05 -4.86 -13.59
CA TRP A 92 13.89 -4.35 -14.67
C TRP A 92 14.14 -5.32 -15.83
N GLY A 93 13.95 -6.63 -15.63
CA GLY A 93 14.19 -7.67 -16.63
C GLY A 93 13.12 -8.76 -16.69
N LYS A 94 12.64 -9.06 -17.91
CA LYS A 94 11.56 -10.02 -18.17
C LYS A 94 11.82 -11.41 -17.58
N GLY A 95 13.02 -11.95 -17.77
CA GLY A 95 13.40 -13.27 -17.22
C GLY A 95 13.32 -13.31 -15.70
N SER A 96 13.89 -12.33 -15.02
CA SER A 96 13.83 -12.21 -13.55
C SER A 96 12.41 -12.03 -13.04
N THR A 97 11.57 -11.26 -13.76
CA THR A 97 10.14 -11.12 -13.42
C THR A 97 9.41 -12.45 -13.55
N VAL A 98 9.58 -13.17 -14.66
CA VAL A 98 8.98 -14.50 -14.85
C VAL A 98 9.42 -15.45 -13.74
N THR A 99 10.72 -15.48 -13.43
CA THR A 99 11.26 -16.31 -12.34
C THR A 99 10.65 -15.94 -10.99
N ALA A 100 10.56 -14.66 -10.65
CA ALA A 100 9.97 -14.22 -9.39
C ALA A 100 8.48 -14.58 -9.30
N MET A 101 7.72 -14.36 -10.38
CA MET A 101 6.30 -14.69 -10.42
C MET A 101 6.03 -16.20 -10.34
N ALA A 102 6.87 -17.02 -10.98
CA ALA A 102 6.71 -18.47 -10.99
C ALA A 102 7.12 -19.12 -9.66
N HIS A 103 8.12 -18.58 -8.97
CA HIS A 103 8.75 -19.28 -7.86
C HIS A 103 8.59 -18.61 -6.50
N CYS A 104 8.31 -17.31 -6.41
CA CYS A 104 8.19 -16.58 -5.13
C CYS A 104 6.73 -16.44 -4.67
N GLY A 105 6.47 -16.84 -3.43
CA GLY A 105 5.17 -16.75 -2.76
C GLY A 105 4.62 -18.11 -2.35
N HIS A 106 3.59 -18.07 -1.53
CA HIS A 106 2.97 -19.23 -0.91
C HIS A 106 2.62 -20.33 -1.92
N GLY A 107 3.06 -21.55 -1.62
CA GLY A 107 2.84 -22.72 -2.48
C GLY A 107 3.76 -22.84 -3.70
N LYS A 108 4.76 -21.96 -3.85
CA LYS A 108 5.73 -22.01 -4.96
C LYS A 108 7.08 -22.56 -4.50
N SER A 109 7.96 -22.88 -5.45
CA SER A 109 9.22 -23.59 -5.18
C SER A 109 10.19 -22.85 -4.26
N ASN A 110 10.14 -21.51 -4.21
CA ASN A 110 10.99 -20.72 -3.30
C ASN A 110 10.31 -20.44 -1.95
N GLY A 111 9.11 -20.98 -1.74
CA GLY A 111 8.33 -20.80 -0.52
C GLY A 111 7.69 -19.42 -0.38
N ASP A 112 7.17 -19.18 0.81
CA ASP A 112 6.50 -17.93 1.19
C ASP A 112 7.43 -16.73 0.98
N TRP A 113 6.85 -15.59 0.62
CA TRP A 113 7.58 -14.35 0.41
C TRP A 113 8.23 -13.89 1.72
N ARG A 114 9.53 -13.55 1.68
CA ARG A 114 10.28 -13.02 2.82
C ARG A 114 11.19 -11.88 2.41
N GLN A 115 11.33 -10.90 3.29
CA GLN A 115 12.32 -9.85 3.14
C GLN A 115 13.73 -10.42 3.34
N ASP A 116 14.69 -9.86 2.60
CA ASP A 116 16.12 -10.18 2.66
C ASP A 116 16.96 -8.90 2.43
N LEU A 117 18.29 -9.05 2.38
CA LEU A 117 19.23 -7.93 2.23
C LEU A 117 19.15 -7.20 0.88
N ASN A 118 18.55 -7.81 -0.15
CA ASN A 118 18.35 -7.20 -1.46
C ASN A 118 17.21 -6.17 -1.44
N HIS A 119 16.28 -6.31 -0.52
CA HIS A 119 15.12 -5.42 -0.41
C HIS A 119 15.53 -4.07 0.19
N LYS A 120 15.52 -3.04 -0.65
CA LYS A 120 15.81 -1.65 -0.28
C LYS A 120 14.57 -0.81 -0.59
N VAL A 121 13.84 -0.46 0.46
CA VAL A 121 12.56 0.26 0.35
C VAL A 121 12.62 1.51 1.21
N THR A 122 12.22 2.62 0.60
CA THR A 122 12.23 3.95 1.21
C THR A 122 10.81 4.49 1.24
N MET A 123 10.32 4.87 2.43
CA MET A 123 9.00 5.49 2.60
C MET A 123 9.07 6.98 2.27
N VAL A 124 8.19 7.49 1.41
CA VAL A 124 8.06 8.94 1.16
C VAL A 124 6.87 9.50 1.93
N LEU A 125 7.14 10.40 2.87
CA LEU A 125 6.15 11.04 3.75
C LEU A 125 5.81 12.46 3.24
N PRO A 126 4.58 12.96 3.51
CA PRO A 126 3.57 12.40 4.41
C PRO A 126 2.60 11.39 3.78
N PHE A 127 2.50 11.30 2.45
CA PHE A 127 1.49 10.47 1.78
C PHE A 127 1.77 8.97 1.82
N GLY A 128 3.01 8.54 2.08
CA GLY A 128 3.36 7.16 2.39
C GLY A 128 3.34 6.19 1.23
N VAL A 129 3.93 6.61 0.11
CA VAL A 129 4.24 5.70 -1.00
C VAL A 129 5.70 5.28 -0.88
N CYS A 130 5.96 4.00 -1.07
CA CYS A 130 7.29 3.44 -1.01
C CYS A 130 7.95 3.41 -2.39
N VAL A 131 9.22 3.81 -2.46
CA VAL A 131 10.08 3.65 -3.63
C VAL A 131 11.10 2.54 -3.39
N VAL A 132 11.52 1.86 -4.46
CA VAL A 132 12.31 0.63 -4.36
C VAL A 132 13.67 0.80 -5.04
N GLY A 133 14.73 0.77 -4.24
CA GLY A 133 16.12 0.77 -4.70
C GLY A 133 16.72 -0.63 -4.89
N GLY A 134 16.01 -1.69 -4.51
CA GLY A 134 16.49 -3.07 -4.59
C GLY A 134 15.40 -4.10 -4.27
N GLY A 135 15.49 -5.29 -4.86
CA GLY A 135 14.47 -6.34 -4.70
C GLY A 135 13.21 -6.17 -5.55
N ASN A 136 13.23 -5.35 -6.61
CA ASN A 136 12.05 -5.03 -7.42
C ASN A 136 11.26 -6.27 -7.90
N HIS A 137 11.95 -7.32 -8.34
CA HIS A 137 11.29 -8.54 -8.84
C HIS A 137 10.52 -9.29 -7.76
N SER A 138 11.16 -9.61 -6.64
CA SER A 138 10.51 -10.30 -5.53
C SER A 138 9.42 -9.43 -4.90
N LEU A 139 9.63 -8.12 -4.74
CA LEU A 139 8.60 -7.18 -4.26
C LEU A 139 7.38 -7.18 -5.17
N SER A 140 7.58 -7.11 -6.50
CA SER A 140 6.48 -7.16 -7.45
C SER A 140 5.68 -8.46 -7.36
N ALA A 141 6.34 -9.60 -7.11
CA ALA A 141 5.67 -10.87 -6.89
C ALA A 141 4.88 -10.88 -5.57
N GLY A 142 5.43 -10.34 -4.48
CA GLY A 142 4.72 -10.18 -3.20
C GLY A 142 3.48 -9.29 -3.34
N ILE A 143 3.61 -8.16 -4.04
CA ILE A 143 2.49 -7.26 -4.36
C ILE A 143 1.41 -7.99 -5.15
N ALA A 144 1.78 -8.65 -6.25
CA ALA A 144 0.84 -9.36 -7.12
C ALA A 144 0.10 -10.50 -6.40
N ASN A 145 0.77 -11.22 -5.50
CA ASN A 145 0.16 -12.30 -4.70
C ASN A 145 -0.57 -11.79 -3.44
N SER A 146 -0.49 -10.48 -3.16
CA SER A 146 -0.92 -9.86 -1.90
C SER A 146 -0.32 -10.57 -0.67
N GLU A 147 0.99 -10.78 -0.70
CA GLU A 147 1.72 -11.59 0.27
C GLU A 147 2.98 -10.86 0.74
N GLY A 148 3.31 -11.03 2.02
CA GLY A 148 4.54 -10.54 2.60
C GLY A 148 4.45 -9.13 3.18
N ARG A 149 5.48 -8.82 3.98
CA ARG A 149 5.67 -7.52 4.64
C ARG A 149 7.11 -7.10 4.48
N VAL A 150 7.35 -5.84 4.16
CA VAL A 150 8.68 -5.27 4.08
C VAL A 150 8.82 -4.17 5.12
N VAL A 151 9.93 -4.19 5.85
CA VAL A 151 10.32 -3.10 6.75
C VAL A 151 11.21 -2.14 5.95
N THR A 152 10.83 -0.87 5.89
CA THR A 152 11.65 0.17 5.25
C THR A 152 12.89 0.44 6.08
N LYS A 153 14.04 0.66 5.43
CA LYS A 153 15.28 1.05 6.14
C LYS A 153 15.43 2.55 6.32
N GLU A 154 14.71 3.31 5.51
CA GLU A 154 14.75 4.76 5.52
C GLU A 154 13.39 5.33 5.15
N SER A 155 13.18 6.56 5.60
CA SER A 155 12.09 7.41 5.18
C SER A 155 12.60 8.78 4.78
N ILE A 156 11.88 9.41 3.87
CA ILE A 156 12.15 10.77 3.43
C ILE A 156 10.87 11.57 3.57
N ASP A 157 10.91 12.57 4.43
CA ASP A 157 9.81 13.49 4.65
C ASP A 157 10.01 14.76 3.82
N ILE A 158 9.05 15.01 2.93
CA ILE A 158 9.05 16.17 2.02
C ILE A 158 8.10 17.28 2.48
N ALA A 159 7.57 17.22 3.71
CA ALA A 159 6.57 18.19 4.17
C ALA A 159 7.00 19.66 4.06
N LEU A 160 8.30 19.94 4.18
CA LEU A 160 8.84 21.30 3.99
C LEU A 160 8.75 21.78 2.54
N LEU A 161 8.82 20.88 1.56
CA LEU A 161 8.78 21.23 0.14
C LEU A 161 7.44 21.86 -0.26
N TYR A 162 6.35 21.50 0.43
CA TYR A 162 5.01 22.04 0.14
C TYR A 162 4.91 23.56 0.27
N ASP A 163 5.75 24.19 1.09
CA ASP A 163 5.71 25.65 1.27
C ASP A 163 6.29 26.40 0.06
N TYR A 164 7.03 25.68 -0.81
CA TYR A 164 7.77 26.25 -1.93
C TYR A 164 7.33 25.72 -3.28
N VAL A 165 6.72 24.54 -3.34
CA VAL A 165 6.33 23.90 -4.60
C VAL A 165 4.86 23.53 -4.55
N ARG A 166 4.15 23.75 -5.67
CA ARG A 166 2.75 23.32 -5.87
C ARG A 166 2.57 22.59 -7.19
N TYR A 167 1.58 21.72 -7.27
CA TYR A 167 1.14 21.13 -8.52
C TYR A 167 -0.16 21.77 -8.98
N ASP A 168 -0.23 22.25 -10.22
CA ASP A 168 -1.42 22.93 -10.76
C ASP A 168 -2.42 22.00 -11.47
N GLY A 169 -2.11 20.71 -11.55
CA GLY A 169 -2.87 19.75 -12.34
C GLY A 169 -2.17 19.32 -13.63
N GLU A 170 -1.08 19.99 -14.00
CA GLU A 170 -0.24 19.65 -15.14
C GLU A 170 1.24 19.56 -14.73
N SER A 171 1.75 20.58 -14.05
CA SER A 171 3.16 20.72 -13.70
C SER A 171 3.38 21.11 -12.23
N PHE A 172 4.57 20.81 -11.72
CA PHE A 172 5.09 21.37 -10.49
C PHE A 172 5.66 22.76 -10.73
N LEU A 173 5.22 23.71 -9.93
CA LEU A 173 5.62 25.12 -10.01
C LEU A 173 6.22 25.56 -8.68
N ARG A 174 7.20 26.45 -8.77
CA ARG A 174 7.68 27.22 -7.63
C ARG A 174 6.59 28.20 -7.20
N THR A 175 6.32 28.28 -5.91
CA THR A 175 5.18 29.04 -5.37
C THR A 175 5.45 30.55 -5.38
N SER A 176 6.71 30.98 -5.33
CA SER A 176 7.05 32.42 -5.29
C SER A 176 6.79 33.15 -6.61
N ASP A 177 6.91 32.46 -7.75
CA ASP A 177 6.88 33.09 -9.08
C ASP A 177 6.29 32.23 -10.20
N ASP A 178 5.69 31.09 -9.84
CA ASP A 178 5.05 30.15 -10.77
C ASP A 178 5.96 29.59 -11.87
N ILE A 179 7.29 29.61 -11.68
CA ILE A 179 8.21 28.93 -12.59
C ILE A 179 7.97 27.43 -12.56
N VAL A 180 7.81 26.82 -13.74
CA VAL A 180 7.71 25.37 -13.89
C VAL A 180 9.03 24.71 -13.54
N LEU A 181 9.00 23.83 -12.53
CA LEU A 181 10.14 23.06 -12.06
C LEU A 181 10.21 21.68 -12.71
N ARG A 182 9.05 21.06 -12.99
CA ARG A 182 8.92 19.75 -13.63
C ARG A 182 7.49 19.49 -14.07
N THR A 183 7.32 18.82 -15.20
CA THR A 183 6.06 18.13 -15.56
C THR A 183 6.26 16.63 -15.31
N PRO A 184 5.46 15.98 -14.45
CA PRO A 184 5.57 14.54 -14.22
C PRO A 184 5.05 13.73 -15.42
N ASP A 185 5.67 12.58 -15.69
CA ASP A 185 5.19 11.67 -16.75
C ASP A 185 3.87 10.99 -16.39
N ASP A 186 3.64 10.76 -15.09
CA ASP A 186 2.38 10.25 -14.55
C ASP A 186 1.73 11.33 -13.68
N GLU A 187 0.53 11.76 -14.04
CA GLU A 187 -0.24 12.76 -13.30
C GLU A 187 -0.49 12.38 -11.83
N GLU A 188 -0.57 11.08 -11.53
CA GLU A 188 -0.77 10.57 -10.17
C GLU A 188 0.32 11.03 -9.21
N ILE A 189 1.54 11.30 -9.71
CA ILE A 189 2.62 11.88 -8.90
C ILE A 189 2.22 13.25 -8.35
N GLY A 190 1.71 14.13 -9.23
CA GLY A 190 1.26 15.46 -8.84
C GLY A 190 0.02 15.40 -7.94
N MET A 191 -0.89 14.45 -8.21
CA MET A 191 -2.06 14.21 -7.34
C MET A 191 -1.65 13.75 -5.94
N LEU A 192 -0.72 12.79 -5.84
CA LEU A 192 -0.17 12.31 -4.56
C LEU A 192 0.52 13.43 -3.80
N PHE A 193 1.26 14.29 -4.48
CA PHE A 193 1.91 15.44 -3.88
C PHE A 193 0.89 16.39 -3.22
N GLU A 194 -0.19 16.75 -3.92
CA GLU A 194 -1.22 17.65 -3.36
C GLU A 194 -2.11 16.98 -2.30
N ILE A 195 -2.33 15.66 -2.37
CA ILE A 195 -2.92 14.91 -1.27
C ILE A 195 -1.99 14.95 -0.05
N GLY A 196 -0.68 14.80 -0.25
CA GLY A 196 0.31 14.93 0.81
C GLY A 196 0.37 16.32 1.43
N ARG A 197 0.22 17.39 0.64
CA ARG A 197 0.03 18.75 1.16
C ARG A 197 -1.18 18.83 2.06
N LEU A 198 -2.33 18.34 1.59
CA LEU A 198 -3.56 18.32 2.38
C LEU A 198 -3.40 17.53 3.69
N MET A 199 -2.66 16.41 3.65
CA MET A 199 -2.32 15.63 4.84
C MET A 199 -1.46 16.45 5.83
N LYS A 200 -0.42 17.15 5.35
CA LYS A 200 0.38 18.07 6.17
C LYS A 200 -0.48 19.15 6.81
N ASP A 201 -1.33 19.82 6.04
CA ASP A 201 -2.16 20.94 6.50
C ASP A 201 -3.15 20.52 7.59
N LEU A 202 -3.54 19.24 7.60
CA LEU A 202 -4.44 18.64 8.57
C LEU A 202 -3.71 17.90 9.71
N ASP A 203 -2.38 17.98 9.77
CA ASP A 203 -1.52 17.27 10.72
C ASP A 203 -1.77 15.76 10.76
N VAL A 204 -2.05 15.17 9.59
CA VAL A 204 -2.16 13.72 9.42
C VAL A 204 -1.02 13.18 8.56
N ARG A 205 -0.63 11.94 8.82
CA ARG A 205 0.41 11.24 8.06
C ARG A 205 -0.09 9.86 7.65
N TYR A 206 0.63 9.22 6.74
CA TYR A 206 0.32 7.87 6.30
C TYR A 206 0.17 6.89 7.47
N ASP A 207 -0.79 5.97 7.35
CA ASP A 207 -1.24 5.03 8.39
C ASP A 207 -0.32 3.81 8.56
N ALA A 208 0.96 3.90 8.16
CA ALA A 208 1.92 2.83 8.41
C ALA A 208 2.24 2.76 9.91
N LEU A 209 2.16 1.55 10.46
CA LEU A 209 2.65 1.27 11.80
C LEU A 209 4.17 1.53 11.81
N GLU A 210 4.64 2.36 12.73
CA GLU A 210 6.06 2.48 13.02
C GLU A 210 6.56 1.08 13.41
N GLY A 211 7.53 0.56 12.65
CA GLY A 211 8.06 -0.77 12.90
C GLY A 211 9.05 -0.75 14.06
N SER A 212 9.07 -1.80 14.87
CA SER A 212 10.25 -2.18 15.65
C SER A 212 10.92 -3.39 15.01
N ALA A 213 12.25 -3.36 14.88
CA ALA A 213 13.05 -4.48 14.38
C ALA A 213 12.82 -5.81 15.13
N ASP A 214 12.30 -5.74 16.37
CA ASP A 214 12.01 -6.87 17.26
C ASP A 214 10.79 -7.72 16.86
N ASP A 215 9.94 -7.26 15.94
CA ASP A 215 8.81 -8.08 15.46
C ASP A 215 9.23 -9.21 14.50
N ASN A 216 10.53 -9.27 14.14
CA ASN A 216 11.09 -10.36 13.33
C ASN A 216 11.30 -11.67 14.11
N GLU A 217 11.43 -11.64 15.44
CA GLU A 217 11.70 -12.85 16.23
C GLU A 217 10.45 -13.59 16.73
N LEU A 218 9.27 -12.95 16.76
CA LEU A 218 8.03 -13.64 17.16
C LEU A 218 7.34 -14.41 16.01
N ASN A 219 7.78 -14.25 14.76
CA ASN A 219 7.18 -14.92 13.60
C ASN A 219 8.16 -15.80 12.79
N ALA A 220 9.40 -15.96 13.24
CA ALA A 220 10.39 -16.82 12.60
C ALA A 220 10.14 -18.34 12.78
N GLY A 221 9.09 -18.73 13.51
CA GLY A 221 8.65 -20.11 13.63
C GLY A 221 7.13 -20.23 13.47
N ASN A 222 6.66 -20.77 12.34
CA ASN A 222 5.27 -21.23 12.15
C ASN A 222 4.13 -20.22 12.42
N ALA A 223 4.33 -18.92 12.16
CA ALA A 223 3.21 -17.99 12.13
C ALA A 223 2.41 -18.18 10.84
N LEU A 224 1.45 -19.09 10.88
CA LEU A 224 0.41 -19.22 9.85
C LEU A 224 -0.25 -17.83 9.69
N ASP A 225 -0.23 -17.24 8.50
CA ASP A 225 -0.91 -15.95 8.26
C ASP A 225 -2.40 -16.07 8.58
N TRP A 226 -2.81 -15.51 9.72
CA TRP A 226 -4.20 -15.44 10.14
C TRP A 226 -4.87 -14.26 9.44
N PHE A 227 -5.89 -14.57 8.65
CA PHE A 227 -6.80 -13.59 8.07
C PHE A 227 -8.15 -13.68 8.77
N TYR A 228 -8.87 -12.56 8.77
CA TYR A 228 -10.19 -12.47 9.39
C TYR A 228 -11.18 -12.03 8.34
N LYS A 229 -12.09 -12.93 7.96
CA LYS A 229 -13.27 -12.54 7.18
C LYS A 229 -14.14 -11.65 8.04
N VAL A 230 -14.59 -10.55 7.47
CA VAL A 230 -15.56 -9.67 8.11
C VAL A 230 -16.95 -10.14 7.74
N LEU A 231 -17.76 -10.45 8.75
CA LEU A 231 -19.18 -10.74 8.55
C LEU A 231 -20.00 -9.65 9.22
N ILE A 232 -21.00 -9.12 8.51
CA ILE A 232 -21.95 -8.15 9.05
C ILE A 232 -23.31 -8.83 9.12
N ASN A 233 -23.91 -8.88 10.31
CA ASN A 233 -25.17 -9.58 10.58
C ASN A 233 -25.16 -11.04 10.09
N GLY A 234 -23.98 -11.68 10.11
CA GLY A 234 -23.78 -13.05 9.65
C GLY A 234 -23.49 -13.21 8.14
N GLU A 235 -23.53 -12.15 7.35
CA GLU A 235 -23.22 -12.19 5.91
C GLU A 235 -21.75 -11.86 5.64
N ASP A 236 -21.07 -12.67 4.83
CA ASP A 236 -19.68 -12.43 4.40
C ASP A 236 -19.63 -11.21 3.48
N THR A 237 -18.87 -10.18 3.88
CA THR A 237 -18.79 -8.93 3.10
C THR A 237 -17.77 -8.99 1.97
N GLY A 238 -17.04 -10.11 1.81
CA GLY A 238 -15.90 -10.24 0.91
C GLY A 238 -14.65 -9.47 1.39
N GLN A 239 -14.71 -8.80 2.55
CA GLN A 239 -13.57 -8.11 3.14
C GLN A 239 -12.77 -9.06 4.01
N ASN A 240 -11.45 -8.98 3.88
CA ASN A 240 -10.52 -9.72 4.72
C ASN A 240 -9.64 -8.72 5.46
N LEU A 241 -9.50 -8.91 6.77
CA LEU A 241 -8.55 -8.19 7.59
C LEU A 241 -7.34 -9.07 7.83
N THR A 242 -6.16 -8.45 7.77
CA THR A 242 -4.97 -9.00 8.41
C THR A 242 -5.12 -8.88 9.93
N GLU A 243 -4.24 -9.52 10.70
CA GLU A 243 -4.16 -9.31 12.15
C GLU A 243 -4.09 -7.84 12.56
N SER A 244 -3.29 -7.02 11.86
CA SER A 244 -3.23 -5.57 12.13
C SER A 244 -4.51 -4.84 11.74
N GLY A 245 -5.24 -5.32 10.71
CA GLY A 245 -6.57 -4.83 10.36
C GLY A 245 -7.58 -5.13 11.47
N LEU A 246 -7.56 -6.34 12.02
CA LEU A 246 -8.40 -6.71 13.16
C LEU A 246 -8.08 -5.82 14.37
N THR A 247 -6.81 -5.72 14.77
CA THR A 247 -6.37 -4.91 15.91
C THR A 247 -6.90 -3.47 15.84
N ARG A 248 -6.80 -2.82 14.68
CA ARG A 248 -7.35 -1.46 14.50
C ARG A 248 -8.86 -1.42 14.68
N THR A 249 -9.59 -2.36 14.09
CA THR A 249 -11.05 -2.42 14.21
C THR A 249 -11.49 -2.62 15.66
N LEU A 250 -10.78 -3.46 16.42
CA LEU A 250 -11.08 -3.69 17.84
C LEU A 250 -10.77 -2.45 18.70
N MET A 251 -9.66 -1.77 18.45
CA MET A 251 -9.33 -0.50 19.13
C MET A 251 -10.35 0.60 18.83
N GLN A 252 -10.81 0.72 17.58
CA GLN A 252 -11.85 1.67 17.19
C GLN A 252 -13.20 1.37 17.85
N ALA A 253 -13.47 0.09 18.14
CA ALA A 253 -14.63 -0.34 18.92
C ALA A 253 -14.44 -0.15 20.44
N GLY A 254 -13.30 0.41 20.88
CA GLY A 254 -13.01 0.69 22.29
C GLY A 254 -12.47 -0.49 23.09
N LEU A 255 -12.14 -1.61 22.45
CA LEU A 255 -11.61 -2.79 23.13
C LEU A 255 -10.13 -2.59 23.48
N GLN A 256 -9.75 -2.99 24.69
CA GLN A 256 -8.36 -2.97 25.15
C GLN A 256 -7.60 -4.20 24.64
N PRO A 257 -6.43 -4.03 23.99
CA PRO A 257 -5.59 -5.15 23.55
C PRO A 257 -5.32 -6.15 24.68
N GLY A 258 -5.51 -7.44 24.41
CA GLY A 258 -5.25 -8.53 25.34
C GLY A 258 -6.31 -8.76 26.43
N SER A 259 -7.40 -7.98 26.46
CA SER A 259 -8.53 -8.25 27.35
C SER A 259 -9.30 -9.51 26.95
N ASP A 260 -10.06 -10.11 27.89
CA ASP A 260 -10.93 -11.26 27.60
C ASP A 260 -11.92 -10.95 26.47
N GLU A 261 -12.43 -9.72 26.43
CA GLU A 261 -13.35 -9.27 25.40
C GLU A 261 -12.67 -9.15 24.04
N TRP A 262 -11.44 -8.62 24.01
CA TRP A 262 -10.61 -8.55 22.80
C TRP A 262 -10.38 -9.94 22.21
N ILE A 263 -9.96 -10.89 23.04
CA ILE A 263 -9.70 -12.27 22.63
C ILE A 263 -11.00 -12.91 22.13
N SER A 264 -12.11 -12.72 22.85
CA SER A 264 -13.41 -13.27 22.48
C SER A 264 -13.90 -12.74 21.13
N VAL A 265 -13.71 -11.45 20.84
CA VAL A 265 -14.10 -10.87 19.54
C VAL A 265 -13.13 -11.32 18.44
N GLY A 266 -11.83 -11.29 18.68
CA GLY A 266 -10.81 -11.68 17.70
C GLY A 266 -10.90 -13.15 17.28
N CYS A 267 -11.29 -14.04 18.20
CA CYS A 267 -11.56 -15.45 17.88
C CYS A 267 -12.93 -15.70 17.21
N GLY A 268 -13.73 -14.65 16.99
CA GLY A 268 -15.05 -14.76 16.36
C GLY A 268 -16.17 -15.25 17.28
N ASN A 269 -15.93 -15.34 18.60
CA ASN A 269 -16.92 -15.82 19.58
C ASN A 269 -17.91 -14.74 20.00
N LYS A 270 -17.59 -13.47 19.78
CA LYS A 270 -18.43 -12.32 20.13
C LYS A 270 -18.39 -11.27 19.02
N PRO A 271 -19.52 -10.64 18.67
CA PRO A 271 -19.51 -9.54 17.73
C PRO A 271 -19.11 -8.22 18.39
N ILE A 272 -18.65 -7.27 17.59
CA ILE A 272 -18.74 -5.86 17.95
C ILE A 272 -20.01 -5.26 17.34
N THR A 273 -20.58 -4.29 18.05
CA THR A 273 -21.76 -3.58 17.56
C THR A 273 -21.35 -2.26 16.94
N ARG A 274 -21.90 -1.96 15.77
CA ARG A 274 -21.83 -0.63 15.15
C ARG A 274 -23.23 -0.18 14.74
N GLN A 275 -23.47 1.14 14.72
CA GLN A 275 -24.64 1.70 14.02
C GLN A 275 -24.29 2.01 12.57
N SER A 276 -25.13 1.56 11.64
CA SER A 276 -25.05 1.90 10.23
C SER A 276 -25.41 3.38 10.01
N ARG A 277 -25.19 3.89 8.78
CA ARG A 277 -25.63 5.24 8.41
C ARG A 277 -27.15 5.43 8.46
N SER A 278 -27.94 4.35 8.38
CA SER A 278 -29.39 4.37 8.53
C SER A 278 -29.85 4.24 9.99
N GLY A 279 -28.93 4.18 10.95
CA GLY A 279 -29.22 4.00 12.38
C GLY A 279 -29.49 2.54 12.78
N GLU A 280 -29.37 1.61 11.83
CA GLU A 280 -29.56 0.19 12.08
C GLU A 280 -28.37 -0.39 12.86
N LYS A 281 -28.66 -1.19 13.89
CA LYS A 281 -27.64 -1.87 14.67
C LYS A 281 -27.09 -3.04 13.85
N GLN A 282 -25.79 -3.05 13.62
CA GLN A 282 -25.06 -4.08 12.90
C GLN A 282 -24.13 -4.82 13.86
N GLU A 283 -24.14 -6.14 13.78
CA GLU A 283 -23.21 -7.03 14.49
C GLU A 283 -22.10 -7.44 13.54
N ILE A 284 -20.85 -7.16 13.90
CA ILE A 284 -19.68 -7.48 13.10
C ILE A 284 -18.95 -8.64 13.77
N TYR A 285 -18.82 -9.74 13.03
CA TYR A 285 -18.04 -10.91 13.42
C TYR A 285 -16.75 -11.00 12.61
N PHE A 286 -15.70 -11.50 13.25
CA PHE A 286 -14.43 -11.81 12.60
C PHE A 286 -14.25 -13.31 12.57
N LYS A 287 -14.37 -13.91 11.39
CA LYS A 287 -14.09 -15.34 11.24
C LYS A 287 -12.65 -15.50 10.82
N ASN A 288 -11.84 -15.99 11.76
CA ASN A 288 -10.46 -16.30 11.45
C ASN A 288 -10.40 -17.46 10.43
N TYR A 289 -9.46 -17.37 9.51
CA TYR A 289 -9.16 -18.45 8.59
C TYR A 289 -7.68 -18.38 8.23
N HIS A 290 -7.12 -19.56 8.01
CA HIS A 290 -5.88 -19.67 7.30
C HIS A 290 -6.18 -19.55 5.82
N ARG A 291 -5.46 -18.69 5.10
CA ARG A 291 -5.44 -18.76 3.64
C ARG A 291 -5.01 -20.18 3.29
N ARG A 292 -5.95 -21.02 2.84
CA ARG A 292 -5.63 -22.38 2.42
C ARG A 292 -4.68 -22.27 1.22
N ARG A 293 -3.67 -23.14 1.22
CA ARG A 293 -2.79 -23.42 0.08
C ARG A 293 -3.62 -23.38 -1.20
N THR A 294 -3.15 -22.65 -2.20
CA THR A 294 -3.63 -22.79 -3.58
C THR A 294 -3.65 -24.29 -3.85
N VAL A 295 -4.85 -24.83 -4.06
CA VAL A 295 -5.03 -26.26 -4.22
C VAL A 295 -4.36 -26.60 -5.55
N ASP A 296 -3.34 -27.45 -5.54
CA ASP A 296 -2.65 -27.99 -6.73
C ASP A 296 -3.56 -28.88 -7.60
N ARG A 297 -4.87 -28.69 -7.54
CA ARG A 297 -5.89 -29.46 -8.25
C ARG A 297 -7.01 -28.55 -8.72
N PHE A 298 -6.71 -27.74 -9.74
CA PHE A 298 -7.74 -27.10 -10.55
C PHE A 298 -8.68 -28.12 -11.20
N GLU A 299 -8.18 -29.34 -11.42
CA GLU A 299 -8.92 -30.50 -11.95
C GLU A 299 -10.11 -30.92 -11.08
N ASP A 300 -10.04 -30.67 -9.77
CA ASP A 300 -11.10 -31.03 -8.81
C ASP A 300 -12.15 -29.91 -8.63
N ILE A 301 -11.98 -28.76 -9.31
CA ILE A 301 -12.98 -27.67 -9.38
C ILE A 301 -13.58 -27.66 -10.79
N ILE A 302 -14.20 -28.76 -11.18
CA ILE A 302 -15.28 -28.74 -12.17
C ILE A 302 -16.56 -28.74 -11.36
N PHE A 303 -17.07 -27.55 -11.03
CA PHE A 303 -18.46 -27.42 -10.64
C PHE A 303 -19.31 -27.34 -11.91
N GLU A 304 -20.23 -28.29 -12.00
CA GLU A 304 -21.34 -28.37 -12.93
C GLU A 304 -22.09 -27.03 -12.98
N HIS A 305 -21.71 -26.16 -13.91
CA HIS A 305 -22.66 -25.21 -14.47
C HIS A 305 -23.11 -25.77 -15.80
N ALA A 306 -24.39 -26.12 -15.89
CA ALA A 306 -25.06 -26.29 -17.17
C ALA A 306 -24.86 -24.98 -17.95
N MET A 307 -23.95 -25.01 -18.92
CA MET A 307 -23.84 -23.96 -19.92
C MET A 307 -25.10 -24.06 -20.78
N LEU A 308 -25.98 -23.07 -20.64
CA LEU A 308 -27.03 -22.84 -21.63
C LEU A 308 -26.36 -22.30 -22.88
N ASP A 309 -26.51 -23.01 -23.99
CA ASP A 309 -26.18 -22.52 -25.31
C ASP A 309 -27.17 -21.37 -25.63
N PRO A 310 -26.69 -20.13 -25.84
CA PRO A 310 -27.57 -19.01 -26.15
C PRO A 310 -28.28 -19.15 -27.51
N ASP A 311 -27.93 -20.16 -28.32
CA ASP A 311 -28.58 -20.49 -29.59
C ASP A 311 -29.30 -21.86 -29.57
N ALA A 312 -29.53 -22.47 -28.40
CA ALA A 312 -30.49 -23.56 -28.28
C ALA A 312 -31.90 -22.98 -28.08
N ASP A 313 -32.77 -23.14 -29.10
CA ASP A 313 -34.17 -22.70 -29.15
C ASP A 313 -34.99 -22.94 -27.85
#